data_AF-R1G338-F1
#
_entry.id   AF-R1G338-F1
#
_cell.length_a   1.000
_cell.length_b   1.000
_cell.length_c   1.000
_cell.angle_alpha   90.00
_cell.angle_beta   90.00
_cell.angle_gamma   90.00
#
_symmetry.space_group_name_H-M   'P 1'
#
loop_
_entity.id
_entity.type
_entity.pdbx_description
1 polymer ?
#
loop_
_entity_poly.entity_id
_entity_poly.type
_entity_poly.pdbx_seq_one_letter_code
_entity_poly.pdbx_strand_id
1 'polypeptide(L)'
;MRKHELTARRIVQTELDQRDREAKEDTKAGRPTKKYTDALQWLQNTMDKTGKKFDIVGGQLGLGLGAIHTTSMALTRAIFDLCDNPEWVQPLREEVKKVLSEDGGWKKTTLQKMKLMDSVLKESQRRNPVHFSELDAAFEIGEGLR
;
A
#
# COMPACT_ATOMS: atom_id res chain seq x y z
N MET A 1 -16.49 -15.17 5.36
CA MET A 1 -15.98 -14.49 4.14
C MET A 1 -17.05 -13.67 3.39
N ARG A 2 -18.18 -14.25 2.95
CA ARG A 2 -19.15 -13.56 2.06
C ARG A 2 -19.73 -12.23 2.59
N LYS A 3 -19.94 -12.07 3.91
CA LYS A 3 -20.48 -10.83 4.50
C LYS A 3 -19.53 -9.62 4.36
N HIS A 4 -18.22 -9.84 4.56
CA HIS A 4 -17.22 -8.77 4.47
C HIS A 4 -17.00 -8.33 3.02
N GLU A 5 -17.00 -9.28 2.09
CA GLU A 5 -16.91 -8.98 0.66
C GLU A 5 -18.11 -8.14 0.19
N LEU A 6 -19.34 -8.55 0.54
CA LEU A 6 -20.54 -7.78 0.20
C LEU A 6 -20.51 -6.37 0.79
N THR A 7 -19.99 -6.23 2.01
CA THR A 7 -19.83 -4.92 2.66
C THR A 7 -18.81 -4.05 1.91
N ALA A 8 -17.66 -4.62 1.54
CA ALA A 8 -16.64 -3.91 0.77
C ALA A 8 -17.16 -3.50 -0.62
N ARG A 9 -17.86 -4.40 -1.32
CA ARG A 9 -18.55 -4.11 -2.59
C ARG A 9 -19.50 -2.94 -2.43
N ARG A 10 -20.35 -2.94 -1.41
CA ARG A 10 -21.27 -1.83 -1.14
C ARG A 10 -20.53 -0.50 -0.95
N ILE A 11 -19.46 -0.48 -0.15
CA ILE A 11 -18.70 0.73 0.16
C ILE A 11 -18.03 1.28 -1.12
N VAL A 12 -17.28 0.44 -1.83
CA VAL A 12 -16.57 0.86 -3.04
C VAL A 12 -17.54 1.24 -4.16
N GLN A 13 -18.65 0.51 -4.32
CA GLN A 13 -19.66 0.86 -5.32
C GLN A 13 -20.33 2.21 -5.02
N THR A 14 -20.59 2.51 -3.74
CA THR A 14 -21.15 3.81 -3.34
C THR A 14 -20.24 4.96 -3.76
N GLU A 15 -18.92 4.79 -3.59
CA GLU A 15 -17.92 5.77 -4.01
C GLU A 15 -17.86 5.90 -5.54
N LEU A 16 -17.88 4.80 -6.29
CA LEU A 16 -17.89 4.84 -7.76
C LEU A 16 -19.15 5.53 -8.29
N ASP A 17 -20.32 5.18 -7.76
CA ASP A 17 -21.59 5.81 -8.14
C ASP A 17 -21.60 7.32 -7.84
N GLN A 18 -20.98 7.73 -6.73
CA GLN A 18 -20.81 9.14 -6.40
C GLN A 18 -19.94 9.86 -7.43
N ARG A 19 -18.78 9.28 -7.80
CA ARG A 19 -17.88 9.87 -8.80
C ARG A 19 -18.56 10.02 -10.17
N ASP A 20 -19.37 9.04 -10.56
CA ASP A 20 -20.14 9.10 -11.80
C ASP A 20 -21.20 10.20 -11.78
N ARG A 21 -21.85 10.44 -10.63
CA ARG A 21 -22.79 11.55 -10.47
C ARG A 21 -22.09 12.89 -10.58
N GLU A 22 -20.98 13.07 -9.86
CA GLU A 22 -20.17 14.29 -9.91
C GLU A 22 -19.70 14.58 -11.35
N ALA A 23 -19.22 13.57 -12.07
CA ALA A 23 -18.78 13.72 -13.45
C ALA A 23 -19.92 14.16 -14.40
N LYS A 24 -21.13 13.63 -14.22
CA LYS A 24 -22.32 14.02 -15.00
C LYS A 24 -22.74 15.46 -14.68
N GLU A 25 -22.69 15.85 -13.42
CA GLU A 25 -23.02 17.21 -12.98
C GLU A 25 -22.04 18.25 -13.54
N ASP A 26 -20.73 17.96 -13.48
CA ASP A 26 -19.70 18.81 -14.06
C ASP A 26 -19.85 18.94 -15.58
N THR A 27 -20.13 17.84 -16.26
CA THR A 27 -20.40 17.84 -17.71
C THR A 27 -21.62 18.70 -18.05
N LYS A 28 -22.72 18.57 -17.29
CA LYS A 28 -23.94 19.37 -17.49
C LYS A 28 -23.70 20.86 -17.23
N ALA A 29 -22.84 21.19 -16.28
CA ALA A 29 -22.45 22.55 -15.94
C ALA A 29 -21.37 23.15 -16.87
N GLY A 30 -20.85 22.38 -17.84
CA GLY A 30 -19.75 22.80 -18.71
C GLY A 30 -18.41 22.98 -17.97
N ARG A 31 -18.26 22.37 -16.79
CA ARG A 31 -17.04 22.42 -15.99
C ARG A 31 -16.14 21.22 -16.32
N PRO A 32 -14.81 21.35 -16.17
CA PRO A 32 -13.92 20.21 -16.29
C PRO A 32 -14.24 19.18 -15.21
N THR A 33 -14.35 17.91 -15.61
CA THR A 33 -14.60 16.81 -14.68
C THR A 33 -13.42 16.62 -13.73
N LYS A 34 -13.73 16.43 -12.45
CA LYS A 34 -12.73 16.13 -11.43
C LYS A 34 -12.00 14.82 -11.75
N LYS A 35 -10.67 14.88 -11.82
CA LYS A 35 -9.81 13.70 -12.01
C LYS A 35 -9.26 13.24 -10.67
N TYR A 36 -9.54 11.99 -10.32
CA TYR A 36 -9.00 11.34 -9.15
C TYR A 36 -7.58 10.78 -9.42
N THR A 37 -6.71 10.81 -8.42
CA THR A 37 -5.34 10.26 -8.50
C THR A 37 -5.18 9.11 -7.52
N ASP A 38 -6.03 8.09 -7.66
CA ASP A 38 -6.07 6.92 -6.79
C ASP A 38 -6.18 5.61 -7.59
N ALA A 39 -6.14 4.50 -6.87
CA ALA A 39 -6.20 3.16 -7.45
C ALA A 39 -7.51 2.89 -8.19
N LEU A 40 -8.64 3.43 -7.72
CA LEU A 40 -9.94 3.28 -8.39
C LEU A 40 -9.93 3.96 -9.76
N GLN A 41 -9.41 5.18 -9.84
CA GLN A 41 -9.26 5.86 -11.12
C GLN A 41 -8.23 5.18 -12.03
N TRP A 42 -7.13 4.67 -11.46
CA TRP A 42 -6.13 3.91 -12.22
C TRP A 42 -6.73 2.64 -12.84
N LEU A 43 -7.56 1.93 -12.08
CA LEU A 43 -8.33 0.77 -12.53
C LEU A 43 -9.29 1.19 -13.66
N GLN A 44 -10.12 2.21 -13.47
CA GLN A 44 -11.03 2.69 -14.52
C GLN A 44 -10.28 3.09 -15.81
N ASN A 45 -9.22 3.89 -15.69
CA ASN A 45 -8.41 4.33 -16.84
C ASN A 45 -7.78 3.14 -17.58
N THR A 46 -7.40 2.09 -16.84
CA THR A 46 -6.85 0.86 -17.43
C THR A 46 -7.94 0.07 -18.17
N MET A 47 -9.18 0.03 -17.67
CA MET A 47 -10.32 -0.54 -18.43
C MET A 47 -10.54 0.20 -19.73
N ASP A 48 -10.61 1.53 -19.67
CA ASP A 48 -10.90 2.38 -20.83
C ASP A 48 -9.82 2.25 -21.91
N LYS A 49 -8.54 2.18 -21.50
CA LYS A 49 -7.41 2.02 -22.43
C LYS A 49 -7.31 0.63 -23.06
N THR A 50 -7.66 -0.41 -22.32
CA THR A 50 -7.46 -1.80 -22.76
C THR A 50 -8.70 -2.44 -23.38
N GLY A 51 -9.88 -1.83 -23.17
CA GLY A 51 -11.18 -2.39 -23.54
C GLY A 51 -11.59 -3.62 -22.72
N LYS A 52 -10.78 -4.02 -21.72
CA LYS A 52 -11.06 -5.18 -20.87
C LYS A 52 -11.95 -4.78 -19.71
N LYS A 53 -12.96 -5.60 -19.44
CA LYS A 53 -13.78 -5.48 -18.23
C LYS A 53 -13.11 -6.22 -17.07
N PHE A 54 -12.96 -5.57 -15.94
CA PHE A 54 -12.53 -6.21 -14.70
C PHE A 54 -13.33 -5.68 -13.51
N ASP A 55 -13.37 -6.49 -12.45
CA ASP A 55 -14.02 -6.13 -11.19
C ASP A 55 -13.16 -5.11 -10.45
N ILE A 56 -13.52 -3.82 -10.53
CA ILE A 56 -12.81 -2.72 -9.86
C ILE A 56 -12.78 -2.95 -8.34
N VAL A 57 -13.87 -3.45 -7.76
CA VAL A 57 -13.91 -3.72 -6.31
C VAL A 57 -12.94 -4.85 -5.97
N GLY A 58 -12.99 -5.94 -6.74
CA GLY A 58 -12.05 -7.06 -6.59
C GLY A 58 -10.60 -6.60 -6.72
N GLY A 59 -10.31 -5.76 -7.71
CA GLY A 59 -8.98 -5.16 -7.91
C GLY A 59 -8.54 -4.30 -6.72
N GLN A 60 -9.40 -3.43 -6.21
CA GLN A 60 -9.10 -2.60 -5.04
C GLN A 60 -8.85 -3.44 -3.78
N LEU A 61 -9.64 -4.50 -3.57
CA LEU A 61 -9.46 -5.43 -2.46
C LEU A 61 -8.13 -6.19 -2.57
N GLY A 62 -7.77 -6.64 -3.78
CA GLY A 62 -6.49 -7.30 -4.04
C GLY A 62 -5.29 -6.38 -3.79
N LEU A 63 -5.36 -5.13 -4.26
CA LEU A 63 -4.33 -4.12 -3.99
C LEU A 63 -4.17 -3.85 -2.49
N GLY A 64 -5.29 -3.75 -1.76
CA GLY A 64 -5.29 -3.59 -0.31
C GLY A 64 -4.62 -4.76 0.41
N LEU A 65 -4.99 -6.00 0.05
CA LEU A 65 -4.42 -7.20 0.65
C LEU A 65 -2.90 -7.26 0.44
N GLY A 66 -2.45 -7.07 -0.80
CA GLY A 66 -1.02 -7.08 -1.13
C GLY A 66 -0.23 -5.99 -0.39
N ALA A 67 -0.80 -4.78 -0.25
CA ALA A 67 -0.14 -3.68 0.44
C ALA A 67 -0.10 -3.86 1.96
N ILE A 68 -1.21 -4.29 2.59
CA ILE A 68 -1.32 -4.34 4.05
C ILE A 68 -0.41 -5.41 4.65
N HIS A 69 -0.47 -6.64 4.14
CA HIS A 69 0.28 -7.75 4.72
C HIS A 69 1.79 -7.57 4.58
N THR A 70 2.24 -7.26 3.36
CA THR A 70 3.68 -7.14 3.09
C THR A 70 4.33 -6.01 3.88
N THR A 71 3.69 -4.85 3.97
CA THR A 71 4.21 -3.70 4.74
C THR A 71 4.16 -3.93 6.24
N SER A 72 3.07 -4.51 6.76
CA SER A 72 2.94 -4.82 8.18
C SER A 72 4.00 -5.83 8.62
N MET A 73 4.23 -6.87 7.83
CA MET A 73 5.26 -7.87 8.10
C MET A 73 6.67 -7.27 8.02
N ALA A 74 6.98 -6.53 6.95
CA ALA A 74 8.28 -5.88 6.81
C ALA A 74 8.61 -4.95 7.99
N LEU A 75 7.63 -4.12 8.40
CA LEU A 75 7.78 -3.23 9.54
C LEU A 75 7.97 -4.01 10.85
N THR A 76 7.16 -5.04 11.08
CA THR A 76 7.25 -5.89 12.28
C THR A 76 8.65 -6.50 12.39
N ARG A 77 9.20 -7.04 11.29
CA ARG A 77 10.54 -7.63 11.28
C ARG A 77 11.63 -6.59 11.53
N ALA A 78 11.53 -5.42 10.90
CA ALA A 78 12.48 -4.34 11.16
C ALA A 78 12.47 -3.90 12.63
N ILE A 79 11.30 -3.86 13.29
CA ILE A 79 11.21 -3.54 14.72
C ILE A 79 11.89 -4.61 15.57
N PHE A 80 11.67 -5.89 15.29
CA PHE A 80 12.37 -6.97 16.00
C PHE A 80 13.89 -6.88 15.82
N ASP A 81 14.35 -6.63 14.60
CA ASP A 81 15.78 -6.47 14.33
C ASP A 81 16.38 -5.26 15.07
N LEU A 82 15.63 -4.17 15.25
CA LEU A 82 16.04 -3.04 16.09
C LEU A 82 16.07 -3.35 17.59
N CYS A 83 15.17 -4.23 18.06
CA CYS A 83 15.20 -4.70 19.45
C CYS A 83 16.44 -5.56 19.73
N ASP A 84 16.84 -6.40 18.77
CA ASP A 84 18.04 -7.23 18.87
C ASP A 84 19.35 -6.45 18.69
N ASN A 85 19.31 -5.31 18.00
CA ASN A 85 20.48 -4.47 17.69
C ASN A 85 20.24 -3.01 18.14
N PRO A 86 20.15 -2.74 19.46
CA PRO A 86 19.80 -1.42 19.98
C PRO A 86 20.80 -0.32 19.58
N GLU A 87 22.05 -0.66 19.24
CA GLU A 87 23.06 0.25 18.76
C GLU A 87 22.72 0.90 17.40
N TRP A 88 21.81 0.33 16.61
CA TRP A 88 21.34 0.92 15.34
C TRP A 88 20.39 2.10 15.56
N VAL A 89 19.69 2.15 16.69
CA VAL A 89 18.59 3.09 16.93
C VAL A 89 19.09 4.54 16.93
N GLN A 90 20.19 4.82 17.62
CA GLN A 90 20.67 6.18 17.77
C GLN A 90 21.18 6.78 16.44
N PRO A 91 22.03 6.07 15.65
CA PRO A 91 22.40 6.50 14.30
C PRO A 91 21.21 6.78 13.39
N LEU A 92 20.17 5.93 13.41
CA LEU A 92 18.95 6.13 12.61
C LEU A 92 18.20 7.40 13.02
N ARG A 93 18.08 7.67 14.33
CA ARG A 93 17.45 8.90 14.83
C ARG A 93 18.22 10.15 14.42
N GLU A 94 19.54 10.10 14.48
CA GLU A 94 20.38 11.24 14.06
C GLU A 94 20.32 11.46 12.54
N GLU A 95 20.27 10.40 11.72
CA GLU A 95 20.01 10.54 10.28
C GLU A 95 18.66 11.24 10.03
N VAL A 96 17.59 10.79 10.70
CA VAL A 96 16.25 11.38 10.53
C VAL A 96 16.24 12.86 10.93
N LYS A 97 16.80 13.22 12.09
CA LYS A 97 16.88 14.62 12.54
C LYS A 97 17.66 15.50 11.57
N LYS A 98 18.84 15.02 11.13
CA LYS A 98 19.70 15.74 10.18
C LYS A 98 18.96 15.99 8.87
N VAL A 99 18.42 14.94 8.27
CA VAL A 99 17.72 15.02 6.97
C VAL A 99 16.49 15.94 7.06
N LEU A 100 15.71 15.87 8.14
CA LEU A 100 14.56 16.74 8.34
C LEU A 100 14.96 18.21 8.54
N SER A 101 16.05 18.47 9.26
CA SER A 101 16.59 19.81 9.44
C SER A 101 17.08 20.40 8.12
N GLU A 102 17.77 19.61 7.30
CA GLU A 102 18.27 20.03 5.98
C GLU A 102 17.13 20.36 5.00
N ASP A 103 16.06 19.58 5.02
CA ASP A 103 14.91 19.79 4.13
C ASP A 103 13.88 20.79 4.66
N GLY A 104 13.96 21.19 5.93
CA GLY A 104 12.94 22.02 6.57
C GLY A 104 11.61 21.27 6.76
N GLY A 105 11.68 19.95 6.98
CA GLY A 105 10.52 19.07 7.19
C GLY A 105 10.33 18.01 6.11
N TRP A 106 9.13 17.44 6.05
CA TRP A 106 8.80 16.32 5.17
C TRP A 106 8.51 16.76 3.74
N LYS A 107 9.33 16.28 2.79
CA LYS A 107 9.08 16.37 1.35
C LYS A 107 9.17 14.98 0.73
N LYS A 108 8.63 14.81 -0.48
CA LYS A 108 8.73 13.55 -1.23
C LYS A 108 10.19 13.10 -1.43
N THR A 109 11.11 14.05 -1.57
CA THR A 109 12.56 13.80 -1.75
C THR A 109 13.30 13.51 -0.44
N THR A 110 12.71 13.85 0.71
CA THR A 110 13.36 13.71 2.03
C THR A 110 13.67 12.27 2.35
N LEU A 111 12.73 11.35 2.07
CA LEU A 111 12.91 9.92 2.31
C LEU A 111 14.09 9.33 1.52
N GLN A 112 14.39 9.86 0.34
CA GLN A 112 15.50 9.38 -0.50
C GLN A 112 16.88 9.68 0.10
N LYS A 113 16.96 10.61 1.05
CA LYS A 113 18.20 10.98 1.74
C LYS A 113 18.50 10.09 2.95
N MET A 114 17.53 9.31 3.43
CA MET A 114 17.66 8.43 4.60
C MET A 114 18.28 7.08 4.20
N LYS A 115 19.57 7.11 3.83
CA LYS A 115 20.29 5.96 3.27
C LYS A 115 20.54 4.86 4.30
N LEU A 116 20.79 5.23 5.56
CA LEU A 116 20.99 4.28 6.64
C LEU A 116 19.67 3.57 6.99
N MET A 117 18.57 4.32 7.08
CA MET A 117 17.23 3.75 7.26
C MET A 117 16.89 2.76 6.14
N ASP A 118 17.11 3.14 4.88
CA ASP A 118 16.89 2.26 3.73
C ASP A 118 17.75 0.99 3.81
N SER A 119 19.01 1.12 4.24
CA SER A 119 19.92 -0.02 4.42
C SER A 119 19.44 -0.98 5.52
N VAL A 120 18.97 -0.46 6.67
CA VAL A 120 18.45 -1.28 7.78
C VAL A 120 17.16 -2.01 7.37
N LEU A 121 16.25 -1.34 6.67
CA LEU A 121 15.02 -1.97 6.17
C LEU A 121 15.34 -3.10 5.17
N LYS A 122 16.31 -2.88 4.27
CA LYS A 122 16.77 -3.91 3.33
C LYS A 122 17.44 -5.08 4.03
N GLU A 123 18.27 -4.83 5.04
CA GLU A 123 18.90 -5.90 5.81
C GLU A 123 17.87 -6.72 6.60
N SER A 124 16.87 -6.05 7.17
CA SER A 124 15.77 -6.72 7.86
C SER A 124 14.99 -7.65 6.91
N GLN A 125 14.73 -7.19 5.69
CA GLN A 125 14.10 -8.00 4.64
C GLN A 125 15.01 -9.12 4.13
N ARG A 126 16.33 -8.91 4.06
CA ARG A 126 17.29 -9.94 3.65
C ARG A 126 17.31 -11.10 4.65
N ARG A 127 17.25 -10.79 5.94
CA ARG A 127 17.22 -11.78 7.04
C ARG A 127 15.86 -12.46 7.17
N ASN A 128 14.78 -11.70 6.98
CA ASN A 128 13.40 -12.15 7.15
C ASN A 128 12.56 -11.82 5.90
N PRO A 129 12.78 -12.53 4.77
CA PRO A 129 12.11 -12.17 3.53
C PRO A 129 10.62 -12.48 3.61
N VAL A 130 9.80 -11.43 3.43
CA VAL A 130 8.34 -11.45 3.59
C VAL A 130 7.69 -12.57 2.78
N HIS A 131 8.12 -12.76 1.53
CA HIS A 131 7.54 -13.74 0.61
C HIS A 131 7.86 -15.20 0.93
N PHE A 132 8.96 -15.50 1.62
CA PHE A 132 9.29 -16.88 1.98
C PHE A 132 8.47 -17.35 3.19
N SER A 133 8.19 -16.46 4.15
CA SER A 133 7.34 -16.82 5.29
C SER A 133 5.86 -17.03 4.93
N GLU A 134 5.37 -16.41 3.85
CA GLU A 134 4.00 -16.61 3.36
C GLU A 134 3.82 -17.97 2.67
N LEU A 135 4.86 -18.49 2.00
CA LEU A 135 4.84 -19.80 1.34
C LEU A 135 4.82 -20.95 2.35
N ASP A 136 5.57 -20.85 3.44
CA ASP A 136 5.56 -21.88 4.50
C ASP A 136 4.21 -21.93 5.22
N ALA A 137 3.62 -20.78 5.57
CA ALA A 137 2.30 -20.73 6.19
C ALA A 137 1.18 -21.23 5.24
N ALA A 138 1.28 -20.94 3.94
CA ALA A 138 0.36 -21.47 2.94
C ALA A 138 0.53 -22.98 2.73
N PHE A 139 1.76 -23.50 2.86
CA PHE A 139 2.07 -24.93 2.79
C PHE A 139 1.54 -25.69 4.02
N GLU A 140 1.73 -25.16 5.23
CA GLU A 140 1.20 -25.76 6.48
C GLU A 140 -0.34 -25.79 6.50
N ILE A 141 -1.00 -24.73 6.00
CA ILE A 141 -2.48 -24.71 5.86
C ILE A 141 -2.96 -25.72 4.81
N GLY A 142 -2.15 -26.00 3.80
CA GLY A 142 -2.44 -27.00 2.76
C GLY A 142 -2.28 -28.46 3.23
N GLU A 143 -1.35 -28.72 4.16
CA GLU A 143 -1.16 -30.06 4.73
C GLU A 143 -2.15 -30.38 5.86
N GLY A 144 -2.67 -29.37 6.58
CA GLY A 144 -3.69 -29.54 7.62
C GLY A 144 -5.10 -29.91 7.12
N LEU A 145 -5.29 -30.07 5.81
CA LEU A 145 -6.57 -30.42 5.17
C LEU A 145 -6.53 -31.77 4.42
N ARG A 146 -5.58 -32.66 4.75
CA ARG A 146 -5.58 -34.06 4.31
C ARG A 146 -5.75 -35.04 5.47
#